data_AF-A0A7J6VJ53-F1
#
_entry.id   AF-A0A7J6VJ53-F1
#
_cell.length_a   1.000
_cell.length_b   1.000
_cell.length_c   1.000
_cell.angle_alpha   90.00
_cell.angle_beta   90.00
_cell.angle_gamma   90.00
#
_symmetry.space_group_name_H-M   'P 1'
#
loop_
_entity.id
_entity.type
_entity.pdbx_description
1 polymer ?
#
loop_
_entity_poly.entity_id
_entity_poly.type
_entity_poly.pdbx_seq_one_letter_code
_entity_poly.pdbx_strand_id
1 'polypeptide(L)'
;MVANNSIEWDLRLRRRVYEWELVHLTDLNTKLAPVVYEEGKDLWRWKWHMSGNFTVKSMYRQLTLGLLTSPSFFPKKLIWNLEAPLKIKIFLWSPIHGRTLTVDNLNK
;
A
#
# COMPACT_ATOMS: atom_id res chain seq x y z
N MET A 1 37.97 -14.35 -1.50
CA MET A 1 36.60 -14.86 -1.75
C MET A 1 35.65 -13.73 -1.40
N VAL A 2 34.72 -13.42 -2.32
CA VAL A 2 34.00 -12.15 -2.44
C VAL A 2 33.17 -11.86 -1.17
N ALA A 3 33.45 -10.72 -0.51
CA ALA A 3 32.60 -10.21 0.55
C ALA A 3 31.25 -9.83 -0.07
N ASN A 4 30.22 -10.61 0.25
CA ASN A 4 28.85 -10.24 -0.07
C ASN A 4 28.53 -9.01 0.77
N ASN A 5 28.55 -7.82 0.17
CA ASN A 5 28.33 -6.54 0.84
C ASN A 5 26.84 -6.34 1.17
N SER A 6 26.22 -7.32 1.83
CA SER A 6 24.84 -7.24 2.29
C SER A 6 24.79 -6.30 3.48
N ILE A 7 24.23 -5.12 3.27
CA ILE A 7 23.91 -4.17 4.34
C ILE A 7 22.86 -4.85 5.23
N GLU A 8 23.26 -5.28 6.42
CA GLU A 8 22.35 -5.83 7.43
C GLU A 8 21.77 -4.67 8.24
N TRP A 9 20.44 -4.52 8.20
CA TRP A 9 19.73 -3.47 8.92
C TRP A 9 19.62 -3.81 10.41
N ASP A 10 20.44 -3.17 11.25
CA ASP A 10 20.30 -3.26 12.72
C ASP A 10 19.18 -2.32 13.22
N LEU A 11 17.96 -2.86 13.35
CA LEU A 11 16.76 -2.10 13.72
C LEU A 11 16.69 -1.70 15.20
N ARG A 12 17.57 -2.22 16.08
CA ARG A 12 17.62 -1.96 17.54
C ARG A 12 16.27 -1.67 18.18
N LEU A 13 15.35 -2.63 18.10
CA LEU A 13 13.99 -2.47 18.60
C LEU A 13 14.02 -2.19 20.12
N ARG A 14 13.26 -1.17 20.57
CA ARG A 14 13.22 -0.75 21.98
C ARG A 14 12.71 -1.83 22.94
N ARG A 15 11.95 -2.81 22.43
CA ARG A 15 11.35 -3.91 23.20
C ARG A 15 11.64 -5.25 22.56
N ARG A 16 11.51 -6.32 23.35
CA ARG A 16 11.51 -7.68 22.83
C ARG A 16 10.31 -7.90 21.92
N VAL A 17 10.55 -8.71 20.91
CA VAL A 17 9.59 -9.07 19.86
C VAL A 17 8.88 -10.34 20.31
N TYR A 18 7.55 -10.36 20.19
CA TYR A 18 6.77 -11.57 20.45
C TYR A 18 6.79 -12.52 19.25
N GLU A 19 6.47 -13.80 19.47
CA GLU A 19 6.51 -14.81 18.41
C GLU A 19 5.62 -14.47 17.21
N TRP A 20 4.43 -13.91 17.44
CA TRP A 20 3.52 -13.50 16.36
C TRP A 20 4.03 -12.27 15.57
N GLU A 21 4.93 -11.47 16.15
CA GLU A 21 5.52 -10.30 15.48
C GLU A 21 6.73 -10.68 14.62
N LEU A 22 7.29 -11.88 14.80
CA LEU A 22 8.42 -12.36 14.00
C LEU A 22 8.06 -12.41 12.51
N VAL A 23 6.82 -12.75 12.16
CA VAL A 23 6.34 -12.73 10.77
C VAL A 23 6.38 -11.32 10.18
N HIS A 24 6.05 -10.31 10.98
CA HIS A 24 6.12 -8.91 10.54
C HIS A 24 7.55 -8.43 10.42
N LEU A 25 8.46 -8.88 11.29
CA LEU A 25 9.87 -8.53 11.20
C LEU A 25 10.57 -9.18 10.01
N THR A 26 10.26 -10.43 9.69
CA THR A 26 10.80 -11.08 8.50
C THR A 26 10.29 -10.41 7.23
N ASP A 27 9.00 -10.08 7.15
CA ASP A 27 8.43 -9.28 6.07
C ASP A 27 9.09 -7.90 5.97
N LEU A 28 9.34 -7.22 7.09
CA LEU A 28 10.07 -5.95 7.11
C LEU A 28 11.50 -6.11 6.58
N ASN A 29 12.24 -7.12 7.04
CA ASN A 29 13.63 -7.32 6.64
C ASN A 29 13.74 -7.63 5.14
N THR A 30 12.81 -8.42 4.59
CA THR A 30 12.75 -8.66 3.13
C THR A 30 12.48 -7.39 2.34
N LYS A 31 11.67 -6.46 2.87
CA LYS A 31 11.42 -5.16 2.25
C LYS A 31 12.60 -4.20 2.35
N LEU A 32 13.43 -4.33 3.39
CA LEU A 32 14.61 -3.51 3.62
C LEU A 32 15.86 -4.01 2.89
N ALA A 33 15.92 -5.30 2.54
CA ALA A 33 17.06 -5.89 1.82
C ALA A 33 17.51 -5.13 0.55
N PRO A 34 16.62 -4.60 -0.32
CA PRO A 34 17.03 -3.81 -1.48
C PRO A 34 17.28 -2.32 -1.16
N VAL A 35 17.04 -1.86 0.06
CA VAL A 35 17.16 -0.45 0.43
C VAL A 35 18.61 -0.16 0.81
N VAL A 36 19.25 0.72 0.05
CA VAL A 36 20.59 1.22 0.32
C VAL A 36 20.47 2.65 0.83
N TYR A 37 21.19 2.97 1.90
CA TYR A 37 21.29 4.33 2.39
C TYR A 37 22.20 5.15 1.46
N GLU A 38 21.68 6.25 0.93
CA GLU A 38 22.46 7.25 0.21
C GLU A 38 22.50 8.51 1.08
N GLU A 39 23.69 9.09 1.27
CA GLU A 39 23.81 10.39 1.92
C GLU A 39 23.19 11.46 1.01
N GLY A 40 22.06 12.01 1.43
CA GLY A 40 21.31 12.97 0.63
C GLY A 40 20.05 13.47 1.33
N LYS A 41 19.33 14.38 0.67
CA LYS A 41 18.00 14.79 1.11
C LYS A 41 17.00 13.67 0.81
N ASP A 42 16.08 13.43 1.72
CA ASP A 42 14.96 12.51 1.49
C ASP A 42 14.10 13.01 0.32
N LEU A 43 13.88 12.12 -0.66
CA LEU A 43 13.08 12.40 -1.84
C LEU A 43 11.95 11.38 -1.98
N TRP A 44 10.77 11.88 -2.36
CA TRP A 44 9.64 11.04 -2.71
C TRP A 44 9.92 10.30 -4.02
N ARG A 45 10.10 8.98 -3.95
CA ARG A 45 10.36 8.13 -5.12
C ARG A 45 9.13 7.30 -5.46
N TRP A 46 8.68 7.44 -6.70
CA TRP A 46 7.60 6.65 -7.27
C TRP A 46 8.12 5.33 -7.80
N LYS A 47 7.88 4.24 -7.06
CA LYS A 47 8.38 2.89 -7.39
C LYS A 47 7.88 2.32 -8.71
N TRP A 48 6.83 2.87 -9.29
CA TRP A 48 6.16 2.35 -10.49
C TRP A 48 6.58 3.05 -11.78
N HIS A 49 7.65 3.87 -11.74
CA HIS A 49 8.23 4.50 -12.91
C HIS A 49 9.76 4.54 -12.79
N MET A 50 10.47 4.22 -13.88
CA MET A 50 11.93 4.12 -13.88
C MET A 50 12.63 5.42 -13.50
N SER A 51 12.04 6.58 -13.84
CA SER A 51 12.60 7.88 -13.45
C SER A 51 12.42 8.19 -11.95
N GLY A 52 11.70 7.37 -11.20
CA GLY A 52 11.33 7.64 -9.81
C GLY A 52 10.35 8.80 -9.62
N ASN A 53 9.89 9.45 -10.70
CA ASN A 53 8.96 10.57 -10.61
C ASN A 53 7.52 10.10 -10.70
N PHE A 54 6.67 10.71 -9.89
CA PHE A 54 5.23 10.50 -9.97
C PHE A 54 4.67 11.14 -11.25
N THR A 55 3.83 10.39 -11.96
CA THR A 55 3.00 10.94 -13.03
C THR A 55 1.61 10.34 -12.97
N VAL A 56 0.59 11.15 -13.28
CA VAL A 56 -0.80 10.69 -13.35
C VAL A 56 -0.94 9.49 -14.29
N LYS A 57 -0.22 9.51 -15.42
CA LYS A 57 -0.20 8.41 -16.40
C LYS A 57 0.32 7.10 -15.79
N SER A 58 1.44 7.14 -15.06
CA SER A 58 2.00 5.94 -14.43
C SER A 58 1.12 5.40 -13.30
N MET A 59 0.51 6.29 -12.51
CA MET A 59 -0.47 5.92 -11.49
C MET A 59 -1.70 5.25 -12.11
N TYR A 60 -2.29 5.87 -13.13
CA TYR A 60 -3.48 5.33 -13.78
C TYR A 60 -3.20 3.96 -14.42
N ARG A 61 -2.07 3.80 -15.11
CA ARG A 61 -1.64 2.51 -15.66
C ARG A 61 -1.57 1.43 -14.58
N GLN A 62 -1.03 1.76 -13.42
CA GLN A 62 -0.90 0.80 -12.33
C GLN A 62 -2.26 0.44 -11.70
N LEU A 63 -3.19 1.41 -11.60
CA LEU A 63 -4.54 1.22 -11.10
C LEU A 63 -5.40 0.35 -12.03
N THR A 64 -5.23 0.52 -13.34
CA THR A 64 -5.98 -0.24 -14.35
C THR A 64 -5.47 -1.66 -14.49
N LEU A 65 -4.14 -1.86 -14.48
CA LEU A 65 -3.52 -3.19 -14.52
C LEU A 65 -3.73 -3.99 -13.22
N GLY A 66 -4.30 -3.39 -12.19
CA GLY A 66 -4.58 -4.07 -10.91
C GLY A 66 -3.32 -4.40 -10.12
N LEU A 67 -2.20 -3.77 -10.44
CA LEU A 67 -0.91 -4.01 -9.77
C LEU A 67 -0.77 -3.17 -8.49
N LEU A 68 -1.73 -2.28 -8.21
CA LEU A 68 -1.99 -1.68 -6.89
C LEU A 68 -3.08 -2.49 -6.15
N THR A 69 -2.93 -3.81 -6.05
CA THR A 69 -3.76 -4.64 -5.16
C THR A 69 -3.15 -4.62 -3.76
N SER A 70 -3.48 -3.59 -3.00
CA SER A 70 -3.38 -3.70 -1.54
C SER A 70 -4.57 -4.54 -1.04
N PRO A 71 -4.47 -5.30 0.06
CA PRO A 71 -5.64 -5.89 0.70
C PRO A 71 -6.71 -4.83 1.09
N SER A 72 -6.31 -3.57 1.19
CA SER A 72 -7.19 -2.40 1.37
C SER A 72 -7.79 -1.84 0.08
N PHE A 73 -7.39 -2.32 -1.10
CA PHE A 73 -8.02 -1.96 -2.36
C PHE A 73 -9.27 -2.84 -2.53
N PHE A 74 -10.38 -2.32 -2.02
CA PHE A 74 -11.70 -2.95 -2.05
C PHE A 74 -11.99 -3.59 -3.42
N PRO A 75 -12.60 -4.79 -3.48
CA PRO A 75 -12.88 -5.48 -4.74
C PRO A 75 -13.90 -4.68 -5.57
N LYS A 76 -13.41 -3.71 -6.36
CA LYS A 76 -14.20 -2.93 -7.33
C LYS A 76 -15.08 -3.82 -8.20
N LYS A 77 -14.57 -5.00 -8.56
CA LYS A 77 -15.31 -6.03 -9.30
C LYS A 77 -16.57 -6.50 -8.58
N LEU A 78 -16.57 -6.59 -7.25
CA LEU A 78 -17.71 -7.08 -6.46
C LEU A 78 -18.91 -6.13 -6.53
N ILE A 79 -18.69 -4.82 -6.52
CA ILE A 79 -19.78 -3.84 -6.71
C ILE A 79 -20.19 -3.76 -8.17
N TRP A 80 -19.21 -3.60 -9.07
CA TRP A 80 -19.53 -3.27 -10.46
C TRP A 80 -20.07 -4.47 -11.23
N ASN A 81 -19.71 -5.70 -10.86
CA ASN A 81 -20.25 -6.94 -11.43
C ASN A 81 -21.55 -7.41 -10.77
N LEU A 82 -22.02 -6.74 -9.71
CA LEU A 82 -23.30 -7.08 -9.08
C LEU A 82 -24.43 -6.93 -10.11
N GLU A 83 -25.35 -7.89 -10.20
CA GLU A 83 -26.58 -7.76 -10.98
C GLU A 83 -27.60 -6.89 -10.23
N ALA A 84 -27.24 -5.62 -10.03
CA ALA A 84 -28.06 -4.65 -9.35
C ALA A 84 -28.16 -3.35 -10.16
N PRO A 85 -29.28 -2.61 -10.01
CA PRO A 85 -29.39 -1.25 -10.54
C PRO A 85 -28.24 -0.36 -10.08
N LEU A 86 -27.84 0.59 -10.95
CA LEU A 86 -26.74 1.52 -10.68
C LEU A 86 -26.89 2.27 -9.35
N LYS A 87 -28.12 2.60 -8.96
CA LYS A 87 -28.44 3.24 -7.68
C LYS A 87 -27.94 2.42 -6.48
N ILE A 88 -28.10 1.10 -6.53
CA ILE A 88 -27.64 0.19 -5.46
C ILE A 88 -26.10 0.09 -5.46
N LYS A 89 -25.48 0.02 -6.64
CA LYS A 89 -24.02 -0.01 -6.77
C LYS A 89 -23.37 1.25 -6.20
N ILE A 90 -23.91 2.42 -6.53
CA ILE A 90 -23.46 3.72 -6.00
C ILE A 90 -23.68 3.78 -4.49
N PHE A 91 -24.85 3.34 -4.01
CA PHE A 91 -25.15 3.30 -2.59
C PHE A 91 -24.17 2.43 -1.81
N LEU A 92 -23.79 1.26 -2.34
CA LEU A 92 -22.82 0.35 -1.72
C LEU A 92 -21.38 0.92 -1.77
N TRP A 93 -21.02 1.66 -2.82
CA TRP A 93 -19.71 2.30 -2.96
C TRP A 93 -19.42 3.33 -1.86
N SER A 94 -20.43 4.08 -1.42
CA SER A 94 -20.30 5.12 -0.39
C SER A 94 -19.80 4.62 0.99
N PRO A 95 -20.40 3.59 1.63
CA PRO A 95 -19.93 3.03 2.89
C PRO A 95 -18.47 2.57 2.87
N ILE A 96 -18.07 1.99 1.75
CA ILE A 96 -16.73 1.42 1.57
C ILE A 96 -15.65 2.48 1.63
N HIS A 97 -15.97 3.70 1.18
CA HIS A 97 -15.08 4.85 1.28
C HIS A 97 -15.27 5.65 2.57
N GLY A 98 -16.00 5.11 3.56
CA GLY A 98 -16.31 5.80 4.81
C GLY A 98 -17.25 7.00 4.64
N ARG A 99 -18.00 7.06 3.52
CA ARG A 99 -18.95 8.12 3.20
C ARG A 99 -20.39 7.66 3.36
N THR A 100 -20.68 6.85 4.39
CA THR A 100 -22.06 6.50 4.73
C THR A 100 -22.86 7.74 5.10
N LEU A 101 -24.10 7.83 4.65
CA LEU A 101 -25.09 8.76 5.21
C LEU A 101 -25.61 8.22 6.54
N THR A 102 -24.72 7.91 7.48
CA THR A 102 -25.08 7.65 8.88
C THR A 102 -25.27 9.00 9.57
N VAL A 103 -26.18 9.06 10.55
CA VAL A 103 -26.47 10.27 11.34
C VAL A 103 -25.17 10.92 11.87
N ASP A 104 -24.17 10.10 12.20
CA ASP A 104 -22.84 10.52 12.66
C ASP A 104 -22.05 11.38 11.65
N ASN A 105 -22.31 11.25 10.35
CA ASN A 105 -21.64 12.04 9.29
C ASN A 105 -22.39 13.34 8.94
N LEU A 106 -23.66 13.48 9.33
CA LEU A 106 -24.47 14.69 9.11
C LEU A 106 -24.31 15.72 10.23
N ASN A 107 -23.89 15.28 11.41
CA ASN A 107 -23.72 16.13 12.60
C ASN A 107 -22.28 16.69 12.74
N LYS A 108 -21.57 16.85 11.63
CA LYS A 108 -20.19 17.35 11.60
C LYS A 108 -20.11 18.70 10.89
#